data_AF-A0A9E5TDH4-F1
#
_entry.id   AF-A0A9E5TDH4-F1
#
_cell.length_a   1.000
_cell.length_b   1.000
_cell.length_c   1.000
_cell.angle_alpha   90.00
_cell.angle_beta   90.00
_cell.angle_gamma   90.00
#
_symmetry.space_group_name_H-M   'P 1'
#
loop_
_entity.id
_entity.type
_entity.pdbx_description
1 polymer ?
#
loop_
_entity_poly.entity_id
_entity_poly.type
_entity_poly.pdbx_seq_one_letter_code
_entity_poly.pdbx_strand_id
1 'polypeptide(L)'
;KARTFTPPSNDESFIFAQLAKNLENACIKARRHGLAATRLVVFLRTQDFKDRGVELRLSRATAYPSELFSPAREGFRRLFRAGALYRQTGVVLVGLVPQGMAQYTLFDDTTRVEKLSRVYGAVDAMSRRFGKHTLMHAPSLPSKLQARHEGERGDTPERTHELFKGEDARRRLGLPMIRVRV
;
A
#
# COMPACT_ATOMS: atom_id res chain seq x y z
N LYS A 1 0.89 -4.98 -5.94
CA LYS A 1 1.62 -4.35 -4.81
C LYS A 1 1.15 -4.95 -3.50
N ALA A 2 2.05 -5.48 -2.69
CA ALA A 2 1.75 -6.02 -1.37
C ALA A 2 2.69 -5.44 -0.31
N ARG A 3 2.25 -5.40 0.94
CA ARG A 3 3.07 -4.93 2.06
C ARG A 3 2.69 -5.60 3.37
N THR A 4 3.71 -6.11 4.04
CA THR A 4 3.63 -6.60 5.42
C THR A 4 3.72 -5.44 6.39
N PHE A 5 2.91 -5.46 7.44
CA PHE A 5 2.96 -4.52 8.55
C PHE A 5 3.29 -5.28 9.85
N THR A 6 3.99 -4.59 10.75
CA THR A 6 4.44 -5.11 12.04
C THR A 6 4.15 -4.02 13.08
N PRO A 7 3.43 -4.33 14.17
CA PRO A 7 2.88 -5.65 14.54
C PRO A 7 1.69 -6.07 13.65
N PRO A 8 1.31 -7.37 13.64
CA PRO A 8 0.04 -7.81 13.06
C PRO A 8 -1.13 -7.08 13.74
N SER A 9 -2.20 -6.83 13.00
CA SER A 9 -3.33 -6.03 13.49
C SER A 9 -4.66 -6.73 13.17
N ASN A 10 -5.64 -6.51 14.03
CA ASN A 10 -7.03 -6.90 13.88
C ASN A 10 -7.96 -5.68 13.67
N ASP A 11 -7.43 -4.45 13.71
CA ASP A 11 -8.22 -3.23 13.49
C ASP A 11 -8.58 -3.08 12.00
N GLU A 12 -9.88 -3.14 11.72
CA GLU A 12 -10.43 -2.99 10.37
C GLU A 12 -9.94 -1.72 9.69
N SER A 13 -9.96 -0.59 10.41
CA SER A 13 -9.64 0.72 9.87
C SER A 13 -8.17 0.81 9.45
N PHE A 14 -7.28 0.34 10.32
CA PHE A 14 -5.86 0.27 10.02
C PHE A 14 -5.53 -0.66 8.85
N ILE A 15 -6.11 -1.88 8.83
CA ILE A 15 -5.83 -2.85 7.77
C ILE A 15 -6.33 -2.32 6.43
N PHE A 16 -7.53 -1.73 6.40
CA PHE A 16 -8.06 -1.08 5.20
C PHE A 16 -7.17 0.09 4.77
N ALA A 17 -6.65 0.89 5.70
CA ALA A 17 -5.73 1.98 5.36
C ALA A 17 -4.42 1.48 4.72
N GLN A 18 -3.87 0.36 5.18
CA GLN A 18 -2.72 -0.28 4.53
C GLN A 18 -3.07 -0.78 3.12
N LEU A 19 -4.27 -1.36 2.95
CA LEU A 19 -4.75 -1.78 1.64
C LEU A 19 -4.91 -0.58 0.69
N ALA A 20 -5.54 0.50 1.15
CA ALA A 20 -5.73 1.75 0.41
C ALA A 20 -4.39 2.34 -0.06
N LYS A 21 -3.39 2.35 0.83
CA LYS A 21 -2.03 2.75 0.46
C LYS A 21 -1.40 1.85 -0.58
N ASN A 22 -1.60 0.54 -0.50
CA ASN A 22 -1.10 -0.41 -1.50
C ASN A 22 -1.79 -0.22 -2.86
N LEU A 23 -3.09 0.08 -2.86
CA LEU A 23 -3.87 0.45 -4.04
C LEU A 23 -3.31 1.71 -4.70
N GLU A 24 -3.17 2.81 -3.95
CA GLU A 24 -2.60 4.06 -4.46
C GLU A 24 -1.22 3.83 -5.11
N ASN A 25 -0.36 3.06 -4.44
CA ASN A 25 0.95 2.73 -4.95
C ASN A 25 0.91 1.89 -6.23
N ALA A 26 -0.07 0.99 -6.36
CA ALA A 26 -0.25 0.21 -7.58
C ALA A 26 -0.73 1.12 -8.73
N CYS A 27 -1.68 2.01 -8.46
CA CYS A 27 -2.20 2.97 -9.42
C CYS A 27 -1.14 3.96 -9.92
N ILE A 28 -0.32 4.52 -9.02
CA ILE A 28 0.81 5.39 -9.39
C ILE A 28 1.75 4.65 -10.35
N LYS A 29 2.02 3.37 -10.10
CA LYS A 29 2.86 2.57 -11.01
C LYS A 29 2.19 2.34 -12.35
N ALA A 30 0.90 1.99 -12.37
CA ALA A 30 0.16 1.79 -13.61
C ALA A 30 0.17 3.07 -14.48
N ARG A 31 -0.12 4.24 -13.88
CA ARG A 31 -0.07 5.52 -14.59
C ARG A 31 1.32 5.89 -15.10
N ARG A 32 2.40 5.59 -14.35
CA ARG A 32 3.78 5.82 -14.83
C ARG A 32 4.11 5.03 -16.10
N HIS A 33 3.47 3.87 -16.30
CA HIS A 33 3.63 3.07 -17.50
C HIS A 33 2.54 3.35 -18.55
N GLY A 34 1.67 4.34 -18.34
CA GLY A 34 0.55 4.63 -19.23
C GLY A 34 -0.44 3.47 -19.33
N LEU A 35 -0.66 2.73 -18.24
CA LEU A 35 -1.54 1.56 -18.20
C LEU A 35 -2.76 1.80 -17.30
N ALA A 36 -3.88 1.20 -17.67
CA ALA A 36 -5.13 1.14 -16.90
C ALA A 36 -5.54 -0.32 -16.68
N ALA A 37 -6.14 -0.63 -15.52
CA ALA A 37 -6.54 -1.99 -15.16
C ALA A 37 -8.02 -2.21 -15.41
N THR A 38 -8.39 -3.39 -15.92
CA THR A 38 -9.80 -3.81 -16.10
C THR A 38 -10.32 -4.64 -14.93
N ARG A 39 -9.42 -5.20 -14.12
CA ARG A 39 -9.78 -6.00 -12.94
C ARG A 39 -8.87 -5.66 -11.76
N LEU A 40 -9.42 -5.81 -10.56
CA LEU A 40 -8.78 -5.54 -9.30
C LEU A 40 -8.83 -6.79 -8.43
N VAL A 41 -7.68 -7.31 -8.03
CA VAL A 41 -7.59 -8.37 -7.02
C VAL A 41 -7.16 -7.76 -5.70
N VAL A 42 -7.96 -7.96 -4.67
CA VAL A 42 -7.63 -7.61 -3.29
C VAL A 42 -7.31 -8.89 -2.55
N PHE A 43 -6.25 -8.90 -1.73
CA PHE A 43 -5.97 -10.03 -0.87
C PHE A 43 -5.47 -9.60 0.52
N LEU A 44 -5.77 -10.45 1.49
CA LEU A 44 -5.35 -10.33 2.88
C LEU A 44 -4.66 -11.62 3.30
N ARG A 45 -3.55 -11.48 4.03
CA ARG A 45 -2.81 -12.60 4.61
C ARG A 45 -2.91 -12.56 6.13
N THR A 46 -3.36 -13.66 6.72
CA THR A 46 -3.45 -13.81 8.18
C THR A 46 -2.08 -14.06 8.80
N GLN A 47 -1.99 -13.97 10.12
CA GLN A 47 -0.76 -14.26 10.87
C GLN A 47 -0.25 -15.69 10.60
N ASP A 48 -1.17 -16.65 10.46
CA ASP A 48 -0.91 -18.06 10.12
C ASP A 48 -0.52 -18.28 8.64
N PHE A 49 -0.16 -17.22 7.92
CA PHE A 49 0.24 -17.25 6.51
C PHE A 49 -0.82 -17.79 5.54
N LYS A 50 -2.10 -17.78 5.94
CA LYS A 50 -3.21 -18.14 5.04
C LYS A 50 -3.62 -16.91 4.23
N ASP A 51 -3.61 -17.06 2.90
CA ASP A 51 -4.05 -16.03 1.97
C ASP A 51 -5.50 -16.19 1.60
N ARG A 52 -6.23 -15.08 1.57
CA ARG A 52 -7.56 -15.01 0.95
C ARG A 52 -7.60 -13.81 0.03
N GLY A 53 -8.06 -14.03 -1.19
CA GLY A 53 -8.20 -12.99 -2.21
C GLY A 53 -9.56 -13.03 -2.88
N VAL A 54 -9.97 -11.88 -3.40
CA VAL A 54 -11.17 -11.73 -4.22
C VAL A 54 -10.81 -10.91 -5.45
N GLU A 55 -11.30 -11.35 -6.61
CA GLU A 55 -11.19 -10.62 -7.86
C GLU A 55 -12.47 -9.85 -8.12
N LEU A 56 -12.33 -8.59 -8.53
CA LEU A 56 -13.40 -7.67 -8.84
C LEU A 56 -13.21 -7.18 -10.28
N ARG A 57 -14.27 -7.30 -11.08
CA ARG A 57 -14.31 -6.73 -12.43
C ARG A 57 -14.66 -5.26 -12.33
N LEU A 58 -13.91 -4.42 -13.02
CA LEU A 58 -14.17 -2.99 -13.08
C LEU A 58 -15.12 -2.73 -14.26
N SER A 59 -16.03 -1.77 -14.10
CA SER A 59 -16.93 -1.35 -15.17
C SER A 59 -16.17 -0.73 -16.35
N ARG A 60 -15.03 -0.09 -16.06
CA ARG A 60 -14.12 0.49 -17.04
C ARG A 60 -12.67 0.28 -16.65
N ALA A 61 -11.79 0.30 -17.66
CA ALA A 61 -10.36 0.29 -17.41
C ALA A 61 -9.94 1.59 -16.70
N THR A 62 -9.34 1.48 -15.50
CA THR A 62 -8.94 2.67 -14.73
C THR A 62 -7.64 2.46 -13.98
N ALA A 63 -6.92 3.55 -13.74
CA ALA A 63 -5.73 3.63 -12.90
C ALA A 63 -5.89 4.73 -11.83
N TYR A 64 -7.12 5.14 -11.53
CA TYR A 64 -7.42 6.21 -10.58
C TYR A 64 -7.88 5.63 -9.23
N PRO A 65 -7.13 5.86 -8.13
CA PRO A 65 -7.50 5.38 -6.80
C PRO A 65 -8.91 5.74 -6.37
N SER A 66 -9.38 6.96 -6.69
CA SER A 66 -10.73 7.44 -6.35
C SER A 66 -11.86 6.56 -6.86
N GLU A 67 -11.68 5.91 -8.01
CA GLU A 67 -12.66 4.97 -8.57
C GLU A 67 -12.51 3.58 -7.97
N LEU A 68 -11.28 3.23 -7.58
CA LEU A 68 -10.94 1.89 -7.10
C LEU A 68 -11.18 1.72 -5.59
N PHE A 69 -11.35 2.79 -4.81
CA PHE A 69 -11.60 2.67 -3.37
C PHE A 69 -12.93 1.99 -3.04
N SER A 70 -13.99 2.29 -3.80
CA SER A 70 -15.30 1.66 -3.61
C SER A 70 -15.26 0.14 -3.83
N PRO A 71 -14.81 -0.37 -5.00
CA PRO A 71 -14.66 -1.81 -5.20
C PRO A 71 -13.63 -2.43 -4.24
N ALA A 72 -12.52 -1.73 -3.94
CA ALA A 72 -11.56 -2.24 -2.95
C ALA A 72 -12.18 -2.42 -1.56
N ARG A 73 -13.06 -1.50 -1.11
CA ARG A 73 -13.77 -1.62 0.17
C ARG A 73 -14.75 -2.78 0.16
N GLU A 74 -15.45 -2.99 -0.95
CA GLU A 74 -16.33 -4.14 -1.12
C GLU A 74 -15.56 -5.47 -1.04
N GLY A 75 -14.46 -5.58 -1.80
CA GLY A 75 -13.61 -6.77 -1.76
C GLY A 75 -13.00 -7.00 -0.38
N PHE A 76 -12.57 -5.93 0.28
CA PHE A 76 -12.06 -6.00 1.64
C PHE A 76 -13.10 -6.52 2.64
N ARG A 77 -14.34 -6.03 2.60
CA ARG A 77 -15.43 -6.50 3.49
C ARG A 77 -15.72 -7.99 3.33
N ARG A 78 -15.59 -8.54 2.12
CA ARG A 78 -15.76 -9.98 1.86
C ARG A 78 -14.62 -10.84 2.43
N LEU A 79 -13.43 -10.26 2.56
CA LEU A 79 -12.21 -10.97 3.01
C LEU A 79 -11.94 -10.82 4.51
N PHE A 80 -12.30 -9.66 5.06
CA PHE A 80 -12.09 -9.33 6.46
C PHE A 80 -12.95 -10.21 7.37
N ARG A 81 -12.35 -10.72 8.43
CA ARG A 81 -13.00 -11.51 9.48
C ARG A 81 -12.66 -10.87 10.81
N ALA A 82 -13.68 -10.48 11.55
CA ALA A 82 -13.52 -9.95 12.90
C ALA A 82 -12.79 -10.99 13.78
N GLY A 83 -11.85 -10.51 14.62
CA GLY A 83 -11.05 -11.35 15.51
C GLY A 83 -9.84 -12.03 14.85
N ALA A 84 -9.72 -12.03 13.53
CA ALA A 84 -8.53 -12.57 12.85
C ALA A 84 -7.39 -11.55 12.85
N LEU A 85 -6.16 -12.00 13.15
CA LEU A 85 -4.96 -11.19 13.01
C LEU A 85 -4.43 -11.23 11.59
N TYR A 86 -4.28 -10.06 10.99
CA TYR A 86 -3.71 -9.88 9.66
C TYR A 86 -2.29 -9.31 9.76
N ARG A 87 -1.42 -9.74 8.85
CA ARG A 87 -0.02 -9.28 8.81
C ARG A 87 0.36 -8.58 7.52
N GLN A 88 -0.42 -8.77 6.46
CA GLN A 88 -0.13 -8.23 5.15
C GLN A 88 -1.41 -7.99 4.36
N THR A 89 -1.43 -6.86 3.65
CA THR A 89 -2.45 -6.56 2.64
C THR A 89 -1.80 -6.46 1.27
N GLY A 90 -2.58 -6.74 0.23
CA GLY A 90 -2.10 -6.59 -1.13
C GLY A 90 -3.21 -6.34 -2.13
N VAL A 91 -2.80 -5.69 -3.22
CA VAL A 91 -3.63 -5.33 -4.35
C VAL A 91 -2.91 -5.72 -5.62
N VAL A 92 -3.58 -6.35 -6.56
CA VAL A 92 -3.06 -6.66 -7.89
C VAL A 92 -3.98 -6.03 -8.92
N LEU A 93 -3.39 -5.27 -9.84
CA LEU A 93 -4.07 -4.72 -11.00
C LEU A 93 -3.92 -5.72 -12.14
N VAL A 94 -5.03 -6.15 -12.72
CA VAL A 94 -5.08 -7.23 -13.71
C VAL A 94 -5.77 -6.73 -14.99
N GLY A 95 -5.39 -7.32 -16.13
CA GLY A 95 -5.90 -6.94 -17.44
C GLY A 95 -5.51 -5.51 -17.78
N LEU A 96 -4.20 -5.26 -17.78
CA LEU A 96 -3.63 -3.95 -18.05
C LEU A 96 -3.74 -3.62 -19.55
N VAL A 97 -4.29 -2.45 -19.85
CA VAL A 97 -4.46 -1.92 -21.21
C VAL A 97 -3.85 -0.53 -21.31
N PRO A 98 -3.40 -0.07 -22.50
CA PRO A 98 -2.92 1.29 -22.68
C PRO A 98 -3.97 2.34 -22.27
N GLN A 99 -3.54 3.30 -21.47
CA GLN A 99 -4.36 4.41 -21.01
C GLN A 99 -4.63 5.36 -22.20
N GLY A 100 -5.92 5.65 -22.47
CA GLY A 100 -6.33 6.54 -23.56
C GLY A 100 -6.70 5.86 -24.88
N MET A 101 -6.49 4.55 -25.03
CA MET A 101 -6.99 3.76 -26.17
C MET A 101 -8.34 3.08 -25.91
N ALA A 102 -8.92 3.27 -24.73
CA ALA A 102 -10.23 2.73 -24.42
C ALA A 102 -11.31 3.59 -25.09
N GLN A 103 -12.09 2.99 -25.99
CA GLN A 103 -13.28 3.60 -26.57
C GLN A 103 -14.28 3.90 -25.45
N TYR A 104 -14.73 5.15 -25.35
CA TYR A 104 -15.80 5.52 -24.43
C TYR A 104 -17.12 4.91 -24.88
N THR A 105 -17.90 4.42 -23.92
CA THR A 105 -19.28 4.00 -24.18
C THR A 105 -20.21 5.23 -24.25
N LEU A 106 -21.39 5.09 -24.85
CA LEU A 106 -22.40 6.16 -24.90
C LEU A 106 -22.84 6.66 -23.51
N PHE A 107 -22.62 5.84 -22.48
CA PHE A 107 -23.00 6.12 -21.10
C PHE A 107 -21.81 6.58 -20.23
N ASP A 108 -20.61 6.67 -20.79
CA ASP A 108 -19.45 7.16 -20.06
C ASP A 108 -19.47 8.69 -19.97
N ASP A 109 -19.34 9.20 -18.74
CA ASP A 109 -19.10 10.61 -18.49
C ASP A 109 -17.63 10.95 -18.85
N THR A 110 -17.40 11.26 -20.12
CA THR A 110 -16.10 11.66 -20.68
C THR A 110 -15.52 12.88 -19.95
N THR A 111 -16.38 13.85 -19.61
CA THR A 111 -15.96 15.07 -18.91
C THR A 111 -15.35 14.76 -17.54
N ARG A 112 -15.92 13.80 -16.81
CA ARG A 112 -15.40 13.34 -15.53
C ARG A 112 -14.08 12.60 -15.68
N VAL A 113 -13.93 11.77 -16.71
CA VAL A 113 -12.68 11.05 -16.98
C VAL A 113 -11.54 12.02 -17.27
N GLU A 114 -11.79 13.02 -18.12
CA GLU A 114 -10.80 14.05 -18.45
C GLU A 114 -10.42 14.88 -17.23
N LYS A 115 -11.40 15.30 -16.42
CA LYS A 115 -11.15 16.01 -15.16
C LYS A 115 -10.26 15.18 -14.23
N LEU A 116 -10.55 13.90 -14.06
CA LEU A 116 -9.74 13.01 -13.22
C LEU A 116 -8.32 12.84 -13.78
N SER A 117 -8.17 12.70 -15.09
CA SER A 117 -6.86 12.66 -15.74
C SER A 117 -6.02 13.90 -15.41
N ARG A 118 -6.60 15.10 -15.54
CA ARG A 118 -5.92 16.37 -15.19
C ARG A 118 -5.56 16.44 -13.71
N VAL A 119 -6.48 16.07 -12.82
CA VAL A 119 -6.25 16.07 -11.37
C VAL A 119 -5.10 15.13 -11.00
N TYR A 120 -5.14 13.88 -11.45
CA TYR A 120 -4.08 12.91 -11.12
C TYR A 120 -2.76 13.24 -11.81
N GLY A 121 -2.78 13.86 -13.00
CA GLY A 121 -1.58 14.41 -13.64
C GLY A 121 -0.90 15.46 -12.75
N ALA A 122 -1.67 16.36 -12.15
CA ALA A 122 -1.15 17.35 -11.20
C ALA A 122 -0.64 16.70 -9.90
N VAL A 123 -1.36 15.72 -9.35
CA VAL A 123 -0.93 14.95 -8.16
C VAL A 123 0.40 14.23 -8.41
N ASP A 124 0.55 13.60 -9.57
CA ASP A 124 1.77 12.90 -9.93
C ASP A 124 2.93 13.87 -10.20
N ALA A 125 2.66 15.06 -10.77
CA ALA A 125 3.65 16.13 -10.91
C ALA A 125 4.16 16.65 -9.55
N MET A 126 3.25 16.91 -8.60
CA MET A 126 3.61 17.29 -7.24
C MET A 126 4.43 16.20 -6.54
N SER A 127 4.03 14.94 -6.69
CA SER A 127 4.75 13.80 -6.10
C SER A 127 6.14 13.59 -6.68
N ARG A 128 6.39 14.01 -7.93
CA ARG A 128 7.73 14.01 -8.54
C ARG A 128 8.62 15.12 -7.95
N ARG A 129 8.04 16.28 -7.64
CA ARG A 129 8.77 17.46 -7.14
C ARG A 129 9.07 17.39 -5.64
N PHE A 130 8.07 17.03 -4.83
CA PHE A 130 8.13 17.10 -3.36
C PHE A 130 8.29 15.73 -2.70
N GLY A 131 8.45 14.68 -3.51
CA GLY A 131 8.62 13.32 -3.04
C GLY A 131 7.31 12.54 -2.93
N LYS A 132 7.47 11.25 -2.61
CA LYS A 132 6.35 10.32 -2.59
C LYS A 132 5.49 10.55 -1.35
N HIS A 133 4.16 10.51 -1.52
CA HIS A 133 3.18 10.70 -0.44
C HIS A 133 3.14 12.13 0.12
N THR A 134 3.48 13.14 -0.69
CA THR A 134 3.16 14.56 -0.41
C THR A 134 1.66 14.77 -0.34
N LEU A 135 0.92 14.17 -1.29
CA LEU A 135 -0.53 14.06 -1.25
C LEU A 135 -0.92 12.59 -1.10
N MET A 136 -1.98 12.35 -0.33
CA MET A 136 -2.56 11.02 -0.11
C MET A 136 -4.06 11.16 0.09
N HIS A 137 -4.81 10.10 -0.21
CA HIS A 137 -6.24 10.10 0.03
C HIS A 137 -6.53 9.85 1.52
N ALA A 138 -7.65 10.39 2.00
CA ALA A 138 -8.08 10.19 3.40
C ALA A 138 -8.09 8.72 3.85
N PRO A 139 -8.54 7.73 3.03
CA PRO A 139 -8.51 6.33 3.44
C PRO A 139 -7.12 5.77 3.74
N SER A 140 -6.06 6.32 3.14
CA SER A 140 -4.69 5.84 3.36
C SER A 140 -3.95 6.59 4.48
N LEU A 141 -4.52 7.68 5.00
CA LEU A 141 -3.91 8.49 6.06
C LEU A 141 -3.60 7.70 7.35
N PRO A 142 -4.51 6.84 7.88
CA PRO A 142 -4.26 6.10 9.12
C PRO A 142 -3.04 5.17 9.03
N SER A 143 -2.64 4.76 7.83
CA SER A 143 -1.46 3.91 7.61
C SER A 143 -0.12 4.56 7.97
N LYS A 144 -0.09 5.89 8.21
CA LYS A 144 1.07 6.64 8.69
C LYS A 144 1.08 6.86 10.20
N LEU A 145 -0.08 6.76 10.87
CA LEU A 145 -0.22 7.08 12.29
C LEU A 145 0.40 6.00 13.18
N GLN A 146 0.37 4.74 12.77
CA GLN A 146 1.03 3.68 13.51
C GLN A 146 2.51 3.62 13.12
N ALA A 147 3.40 3.85 14.09
CA ALA A 147 4.82 3.67 13.89
C ALA A 147 5.07 2.21 13.53
N ARG A 148 5.84 1.97 12.47
CA ARG A 148 6.39 0.62 12.27
C ARG A 148 7.25 0.34 13.49
N HIS A 149 7.28 -0.93 13.93
CA HIS A 149 8.17 -1.38 15.01
C HIS A 149 7.69 -1.07 16.43
N GLU A 150 6.38 -0.94 16.67
CA GLU A 150 5.84 -1.04 18.03
C GLU A 150 5.76 -2.53 18.44
N GLY A 151 6.71 -2.99 19.26
CA GLY A 151 6.79 -4.36 19.82
C GLY A 151 8.18 -5.02 19.70
N GLU A 152 8.39 -6.20 20.27
CA GLU A 152 9.71 -6.90 20.43
C GLU A 152 10.56 -7.08 19.15
N ARG A 153 9.94 -7.11 17.95
CA ARG A 153 10.68 -7.17 16.66
C ARG A 153 11.07 -5.79 16.13
N GLY A 154 10.62 -4.77 16.81
CA GLY A 154 10.95 -3.38 16.64
C GLY A 154 11.98 -2.86 17.63
N ASP A 155 12.36 -3.68 18.60
CA ASP A 155 13.45 -3.36 19.51
C ASP A 155 14.68 -3.05 18.68
N THR A 156 15.11 -1.80 18.78
CA THR A 156 16.47 -1.46 18.45
C THR A 156 17.35 -2.39 19.28
N PRO A 157 18.28 -3.14 18.65
CA PRO A 157 19.17 -4.03 19.41
C PRO A 157 19.76 -3.27 20.59
N GLU A 158 19.92 -3.88 21.76
CA GLU A 158 20.44 -3.21 22.97
C GLU A 158 21.74 -2.44 22.66
N ARG A 159 22.59 -2.99 21.79
CA ARG A 159 23.80 -2.35 21.23
C ARG A 159 23.59 -0.95 20.61
N THR A 160 22.37 -0.62 20.20
CA THR A 160 22.02 0.70 19.68
C THR A 160 22.10 1.74 20.79
N HIS A 161 21.72 1.35 22.02
CA HIS A 161 21.66 2.19 23.22
C HIS A 161 22.89 1.98 24.13
N GLU A 162 23.44 0.77 24.21
CA GLU A 162 24.68 0.47 24.95
C GLU A 162 25.90 0.73 24.07
N LEU A 163 26.42 1.95 24.16
CA LEU A 163 27.69 2.36 23.53
C LEU A 163 28.86 2.08 24.49
N PHE A 164 29.94 1.49 23.98
CA PHE A 164 31.18 1.43 24.74
C PHE A 164 31.84 2.81 24.86
N LYS A 165 32.66 3.00 25.90
CA LYS A 165 33.37 4.27 26.13
C LYS A 165 34.22 4.65 24.91
N GLY A 166 33.87 5.76 24.25
CA GLY A 166 34.54 6.24 23.03
C GLY A 166 33.83 5.89 21.72
N GLU A 167 32.71 5.15 21.77
CA GLU A 167 31.80 5.01 20.64
C GLU A 167 30.84 6.20 20.52
N ASP A 168 30.39 6.47 19.30
CA ASP A 168 29.35 7.45 18.98
C ASP A 168 28.49 6.91 17.83
N ALA A 169 27.38 7.59 17.49
CA ALA A 169 26.44 7.21 16.44
C ALA A 169 27.12 6.92 15.08
N ARG A 170 28.28 7.53 14.81
CA ARG A 170 29.07 7.37 13.58
C ARG A 170 30.38 6.60 13.78
N ARG A 171 30.80 6.35 15.02
CA ARG A 171 32.07 5.69 15.37
C ARG A 171 31.76 4.46 16.22
N ARG A 172 31.61 3.32 15.55
CA ARG A 172 31.39 2.02 16.20
C ARG A 172 32.69 1.22 16.21
N LEU A 173 32.95 0.48 17.28
CA LEU A 173 34.07 -0.46 17.34
C LEU A 173 33.81 -1.59 16.35
N GLY A 174 34.80 -1.89 15.51
CA GLY A 174 34.79 -2.98 14.54
C GLY A 174 34.97 -4.35 15.18
N LEU A 175 34.19 -4.67 16.22
CA LEU A 175 34.27 -5.96 16.89
C LEU A 175 33.68 -7.05 15.97
N PRO A 176 34.42 -8.13 15.68
CA PRO A 176 33.89 -9.27 14.95
C PRO A 176 32.79 -9.94 15.78
N MET A 177 31.71 -10.35 15.13
CA MET A 177 30.59 -10.99 15.80
C MET A 177 30.97 -12.44 16.15
N ILE A 178 31.32 -12.69 17.42
CA ILE A 178 31.54 -14.04 17.92
C ILE A 178 30.18 -14.63 18.28
N ARG A 179 29.70 -15.57 17.46
CA ARG A 179 28.49 -16.34 17.76
C ARG A 179 28.81 -17.39 18.82
N VAL A 180 28.65 -17.03 20.09
CA VAL A 180 28.64 -18.02 21.17
C VAL A 180 27.29 -18.75 21.10
N ARG A 181 27.32 -20.06 20.88
CA ARG A 181 26.15 -20.91 21.08
C ARG A 181 25.99 -21.11 22.58
N VAL A 182 24.89 -20.59 23.14
CA VAL A 182 24.38 -21.00 24.46
C VAL A 182 23.43 -22.16 24.25
#